data_AF-A0AAN0R2L5-F1
#
_entry.id   AF-A0AAN0R2L5-F1
#
_cell.length_a   1.000
_cell.length_b   1.000
_cell.length_c   1.000
_cell.angle_alpha   90.00
_cell.angle_beta   90.00
_cell.angle_gamma   90.00
#
_symmetry.space_group_name_H-M   'P 1'
#
loop_
_entity.id
_entity.type
_entity.pdbx_description
1 polymer ?
#
loop_
_entity_poly.entity_id
_entity_poly.type
_entity_poly.pdbx_seq_one_letter_code
_entity_poly.pdbx_strand_id
1 'polypeptide(L)'
;MLLDEGRADLTWLPAGSALKASTSESNWVKGISGLRTGVGEFKHRNHAQISFTREMPDAPPGLYAAVQIQSSFSNLEVVEVVLLVEEDDQWRVVGYNISKNIQLKAAIPLL
;
A
#
# COMPACT_ATOMS: atom_id res chain seq x y z
N MET A 1 -3.24 5.12 -9.57
CA MET A 1 -3.82 4.77 -8.25
C MET A 1 -4.81 5.86 -7.88
N LEU A 2 -5.85 5.55 -7.09
CA LEU A 2 -6.79 6.55 -6.57
C LEU A 2 -6.08 7.75 -5.91
N LEU A 3 -4.96 7.49 -5.24
CA LEU A 3 -4.11 8.51 -4.63
C LEU A 3 -3.49 9.50 -5.63
N ASP A 4 -3.27 9.11 -6.88
CA ASP A 4 -2.73 10.01 -7.92
C ASP A 4 -3.80 10.97 -8.43
N GLU A 5 -5.07 10.56 -8.36
CA GLU A 5 -6.24 11.37 -8.70
C GLU A 5 -6.73 12.21 -7.53
N GLY A 6 -6.01 12.21 -6.39
CA GLY A 6 -6.43 12.87 -5.16
C GLY A 6 -7.64 12.21 -4.48
N ARG A 7 -8.03 11.01 -4.90
CA ARG A 7 -9.20 10.25 -4.44
C ARG A 7 -8.88 9.33 -3.27
N ALA A 8 -8.22 9.87 -2.23
CA ALA A 8 -7.86 9.09 -1.05
C ALA A 8 -9.11 8.56 -0.30
N ASP A 9 -10.22 9.30 -0.35
CA ASP A 9 -11.55 8.91 0.14
C ASP A 9 -11.99 7.53 -0.38
N LEU A 10 -11.77 7.27 -1.67
CA LEU A 10 -12.21 6.03 -2.31
C LEU A 10 -11.37 4.80 -1.93
N THR A 11 -10.23 4.99 -1.27
CA THR A 11 -9.35 3.86 -0.88
C THR A 11 -9.89 3.04 0.28
N TRP A 12 -10.85 3.58 1.04
CA TRP A 12 -11.48 2.87 2.15
C TRP A 12 -12.48 1.81 1.70
N LEU A 13 -13.16 2.03 0.57
CA LEU A 13 -14.13 1.09 0.01
C LEU A 13 -13.52 -0.31 -0.22
N PRO A 14 -12.37 -0.45 -0.91
CA PRO A 14 -11.71 -1.75 -1.12
C PRO A 14 -10.88 -2.23 0.09
N ALA A 15 -10.87 -1.52 1.23
CA ALA A 15 -10.12 -1.93 2.40
C ALA A 15 -10.69 -3.21 3.02
N GLY A 16 -9.78 -4.09 3.46
CA GLY A 16 -10.09 -5.37 4.08
C GLY A 16 -10.52 -5.25 5.53
N SER A 17 -11.07 -6.34 6.06
CA SER A 17 -11.61 -6.40 7.41
C SER A 17 -10.56 -6.04 8.47
N ALA A 18 -9.32 -6.52 8.31
CA ALA A 18 -8.22 -6.27 9.25
C ALA A 18 -7.87 -4.77 9.38
N LEU A 19 -7.82 -4.04 8.27
CA LEU A 19 -7.58 -2.60 8.28
C LEU A 19 -8.78 -1.82 8.85
N LYS A 20 -10.00 -2.25 8.52
CA LYS A 20 -11.22 -1.65 9.06
C LYS A 20 -11.38 -1.85 10.56
N ALA A 21 -10.83 -2.94 11.10
CA ALA A 21 -10.82 -3.20 12.54
C ALA A 21 -9.74 -2.40 13.31
N SER A 22 -8.63 -2.04 12.66
CA SER A 22 -7.49 -1.39 13.32
C SER A 22 -7.53 0.14 13.32
N THR A 23 -8.31 0.75 12.42
CA THR A 23 -8.40 2.21 12.30
C THR A 23 -9.77 2.68 11.80
N SER A 24 -9.98 4.00 11.76
CA SER A 24 -11.16 4.60 11.14
C SER A 24 -10.87 5.06 9.71
N GLU A 25 -11.91 5.20 8.89
CA GLU A 25 -11.81 5.77 7.54
C GLU A 25 -11.07 7.12 7.54
N SER A 26 -11.46 8.04 8.43
CA SER A 26 -10.81 9.35 8.54
C SER A 26 -9.32 9.23 8.85
N ASN A 27 -8.93 8.34 9.77
CA ASN A 27 -7.53 8.15 10.13
C ASN A 27 -6.73 7.51 8.99
N TRP A 28 -7.31 6.53 8.31
CA TRP A 28 -6.72 5.91 7.12
C TRP A 28 -6.49 6.93 6.01
N VAL A 29 -7.53 7.66 5.61
CA VAL A 29 -7.47 8.66 4.54
C VAL A 29 -6.44 9.75 4.87
N LYS A 30 -6.45 10.28 6.10
CA LYS A 30 -5.43 11.25 6.54
C LYS A 30 -4.02 10.66 6.51
N GLY A 31 -3.85 9.43 6.98
CA GLY A 31 -2.57 8.74 7.03
C GLY A 31 -1.95 8.53 5.65
N ILE A 32 -2.69 7.92 4.73
CA ILE A 32 -2.18 7.63 3.37
C ILE A 32 -1.91 8.89 2.55
N SER A 33 -2.72 9.95 2.72
CA SER A 33 -2.44 11.25 2.13
C SER A 33 -1.18 11.87 2.74
N GLY A 34 -1.01 11.74 4.05
CA GLY A 34 0.18 12.19 4.77
C GLY A 34 1.47 11.55 4.25
N LEU A 35 1.47 10.25 3.94
CA LEU A 35 2.63 9.54 3.40
C LEU A 35 3.15 10.12 2.08
N ARG A 36 2.27 10.74 1.27
CA ARG A 36 2.62 11.39 0.01
C ARG A 36 3.03 12.87 0.16
N THR A 37 3.01 13.40 1.38
CA THR A 37 3.44 14.79 1.60
C THR A 37 4.93 14.92 1.30
N GLY A 38 5.29 15.85 0.41
CA GLY A 38 6.67 16.19 0.09
C GLY A 38 7.34 15.35 -1.01
N VAL A 39 6.73 14.24 -1.47
CA VAL A 39 7.30 13.47 -2.61
C VAL A 39 7.10 14.16 -3.96
N GLY A 40 6.14 15.09 -4.04
CA GLY A 40 5.86 15.88 -5.24
C GLY A 40 4.70 15.32 -6.07
N GLU A 41 4.51 15.87 -7.26
CA GLU A 41 3.48 15.42 -8.20
C GLU A 41 3.85 14.06 -8.80
N PHE A 42 2.87 13.16 -8.93
CA PHE A 42 3.07 11.88 -9.61
C PHE A 42 3.49 12.10 -11.08
N LYS A 43 4.49 11.33 -11.55
CA LYS A 43 4.94 11.36 -12.96
C LYS A 43 4.68 10.04 -13.66
N HIS A 44 5.28 8.94 -13.20
CA HIS A 44 5.06 7.61 -13.77
C HIS A 44 5.41 6.49 -12.79
N ARG A 45 5.07 5.26 -13.18
CA ARG A 45 5.51 4.00 -12.53
C ARG A 45 6.21 3.14 -13.57
N ASN A 46 7.29 2.47 -13.16
CA ASN A 46 8.10 1.64 -14.06
C ASN A 46 7.90 0.15 -13.78
N HIS A 47 8.47 -0.32 -12.67
CA HIS A 47 8.53 -1.74 -12.32
C HIS A 47 7.64 -2.03 -11.12
N ALA A 48 6.95 -3.16 -11.17
CA ALA A 48 6.22 -3.73 -10.05
C ALA A 48 6.71 -5.15 -9.78
N GLN A 49 6.78 -5.50 -8.49
CA GLN A 49 7.03 -6.86 -8.03
C GLN A 49 5.93 -7.27 -7.05
N ILE A 50 5.52 -8.53 -7.13
CA ILE A 50 4.52 -9.11 -6.24
C ILE A 50 5.17 -10.26 -5.47
N SER A 51 4.96 -10.28 -4.15
CA SER A 51 5.40 -11.34 -3.26
C SER A 51 4.22 -11.83 -2.45
N PHE A 52 4.16 -13.15 -2.19
CA PHE A 52 3.08 -13.78 -1.43
C PHE A 52 3.60 -14.40 -0.14
N THR A 53 2.77 -14.43 0.90
CA THR A 53 3.01 -15.17 2.15
C THR A 53 1.71 -15.68 2.73
N ARG A 54 1.78 -16.70 3.59
CA ARG A 54 0.66 -17.15 4.41
C ARG A 54 0.74 -16.66 5.87
N GLU A 55 1.86 -16.04 6.21
CA GLU A 55 2.21 -15.61 7.56
C GLU A 55 2.68 -14.16 7.52
N MET A 56 2.10 -13.35 8.40
CA MET A 56 2.45 -11.95 8.60
C MET A 56 2.61 -11.70 10.10
N PRO A 57 3.63 -10.92 10.52
CA PRO A 57 3.73 -10.51 11.92
C PRO A 57 2.47 -9.77 12.36
N ASP A 58 2.00 -10.08 13.56
CA ASP A 58 0.87 -9.40 14.21
C ASP A 58 -0.45 -9.42 13.42
N ALA A 59 -0.59 -10.33 12.45
CA ALA A 59 -1.80 -10.52 11.66
C ALA A 59 -2.26 -12.00 11.67
N PRO A 60 -3.57 -12.26 11.52
CA PRO A 60 -4.08 -13.63 11.43
C PRO A 60 -3.48 -14.41 10.23
N PRO A 61 -3.44 -15.75 10.28
CA PRO A 61 -3.12 -16.56 9.11
C PRO A 61 -4.07 -16.25 7.95
N GLY A 62 -3.53 -16.11 6.74
CA GLY A 62 -4.29 -15.74 5.55
C GLY A 62 -3.37 -15.64 4.34
N LEU A 63 -3.90 -15.63 3.12
CA LEU A 63 -3.07 -15.41 1.94
C LEU A 63 -2.86 -13.91 1.75
N TYR A 64 -1.61 -13.46 1.93
CA TYR A 64 -1.23 -12.07 1.76
C TYR A 64 -0.39 -11.88 0.50
N ALA A 65 -0.51 -10.69 -0.07
CA ALA A 65 0.33 -10.22 -1.17
C ALA A 65 0.88 -8.84 -0.87
N ALA A 66 2.15 -8.59 -1.20
CA ALA A 66 2.71 -7.25 -1.24
C ALA A 66 3.06 -6.89 -2.68
N VAL A 67 2.50 -5.79 -3.16
CA VAL A 67 2.83 -5.21 -4.46
C VAL A 67 3.76 -4.03 -4.22
N GLN A 68 5.03 -4.17 -4.62
CA GLN A 68 6.05 -3.14 -4.53
C GLN A 68 6.23 -2.49 -5.89
N ILE A 69 6.11 -1.17 -5.97
CA ILE A 69 6.10 -0.43 -7.23
C ILE A 69 7.06 0.74 -7.19
N GLN A 70 8.05 0.74 -8.08
CA GLN A 70 8.92 1.88 -8.29
C GLN A 70 8.15 3.00 -8.97
N SER A 71 8.08 4.14 -8.28
CA SER A 71 7.28 5.30 -8.68
C SER A 71 8.12 6.56 -8.63
N SER A 72 8.02 7.35 -9.69
CA SER A 72 8.72 8.62 -9.82
C SER A 72 7.72 9.76 -9.63
N PHE A 73 8.05 10.65 -8.70
CA PHE A 73 7.35 11.89 -8.43
C PHE A 73 8.27 13.08 -8.75
N SER A 74 7.74 14.31 -8.79
CA SER A 74 8.53 15.49 -9.16
C SER A 74 9.72 15.75 -8.23
N ASN A 75 9.65 15.33 -6.96
CA ASN A 75 10.71 15.61 -5.99
C ASN A 75 11.52 14.36 -5.62
N LEU A 76 10.92 13.17 -5.69
CA LEU A 76 11.54 11.92 -5.21
C LEU A 76 11.15 10.72 -6.07
N GLU A 77 12.07 9.75 -6.13
CA GLU A 77 11.74 8.37 -6.49
C GLU A 77 11.52 7.56 -5.22
N VAL A 78 10.51 6.70 -5.24
CA VAL A 78 10.10 5.90 -4.10
C VAL A 78 9.63 4.51 -4.53
N VAL A 79 9.61 3.58 -3.58
CA VAL A 79 8.88 2.31 -3.72
C VAL A 79 7.58 2.43 -2.93
N GLU A 80 6.47 2.37 -3.64
CA GLU A 80 5.14 2.23 -3.04
C GLU A 80 4.92 0.75 -2.71
N VAL A 81 4.46 0.43 -1.49
CA VAL A 81 4.13 -0.92 -1.06
C VAL A 81 2.64 -0.99 -0.74
N VAL A 82 1.89 -1.77 -1.49
CA VAL A 82 0.47 -2.07 -1.19
C VAL A 82 0.41 -3.47 -0.60
N LEU A 83 -0.05 -3.59 0.64
CA LEU A 83 -0.29 -4.87 1.29
C LEU A 83 -1.76 -5.26 1.12
N LEU A 84 -1.98 -6.47 0.63
CA LEU A 84 -3.30 -7.05 0.41
C LEU A 84 -3.44 -8.37 1.15
N VAL A 85 -4.67 -8.68 1.54
CA VAL A 85 -5.11 -10.00 2.00
C VAL A 85 -6.21 -10.50 1.07
N GLU A 86 -6.27 -11.80 0.84
CA GLU A 86 -7.40 -12.43 0.20
C GLU A 86 -8.52 -12.65 1.23
N GLU A 87 -9.69 -12.07 0.97
CA GLU A 87 -10.91 -12.16 1.75
C GLU A 87 -12.09 -12.36 0.79
N ASP A 88 -12.88 -13.41 1.00
CA ASP A 88 -14.06 -13.74 0.18
C ASP A 88 -13.78 -13.79 -1.33
N ASP A 89 -12.71 -14.48 -1.73
CA ASP A 89 -12.21 -14.59 -3.11
C ASP A 89 -11.81 -13.23 -3.74
N GLN A 90 -11.55 -12.22 -2.90
CA GLN A 90 -11.17 -10.87 -3.33
C GLN A 90 -9.92 -10.36 -2.62
N TRP A 91 -9.03 -9.71 -3.37
CA TRP A 91 -7.90 -9.00 -2.78
C TRP A 91 -8.34 -7.67 -2.17
N ARG A 92 -8.14 -7.54 -0.85
CA ARG A 92 -8.50 -6.37 -0.07
C ARG A 92 -7.26 -5.65 0.45
N VAL A 93 -7.27 -4.32 0.39
CA VAL A 93 -6.14 -3.52 0.89
C VAL A 93 -6.12 -3.53 2.40
N VAL A 94 -4.99 -3.91 2.98
CA VAL A 94 -4.77 -3.89 4.44
C VAL A 94 -3.62 -3.01 4.88
N GLY A 95 -2.85 -2.46 3.93
CA GLY A 95 -1.80 -1.51 4.23
C GLY A 95 -1.26 -0.79 3.00
N TYR A 96 -0.68 0.37 3.22
CA TYR A 96 0.04 1.15 2.21
C TYR A 96 1.23 1.87 2.86
N ASN A 97 2.38 1.85 2.20
CA ASN A 97 3.58 2.55 2.64
C ASN A 97 4.36 3.10 1.43
N ILE A 98 5.18 4.12 1.67
CA ILE A 98 6.14 4.68 0.73
C ILE A 98 7.54 4.57 1.35
N SER A 99 8.44 3.88 0.65
CA SER A 99 9.84 3.77 1.00
C SER A 99 10.70 4.64 0.09
N LYS A 100 11.63 5.42 0.68
CA LYS A 100 12.68 6.12 -0.08
C LYS A 100 13.84 5.19 -0.49
N ASN A 101 13.89 3.98 0.08
CA ASN A 101 14.77 2.93 -0.44
C ASN A 101 14.12 2.37 -1.71
N ILE A 102 14.75 2.67 -2.85
CA ILE A 102 14.25 2.34 -4.19
C ILE A 102 14.44 0.88 -4.60
N GLN A 103 14.99 0.04 -3.72
CA GLN A 103 15.19 -1.38 -3.97
C GLN A 103 13.89 -2.15 -3.77
N LEU A 104 13.43 -2.83 -4.83
CA LEU A 104 12.40 -3.84 -4.72
C LEU A 104 12.97 -5.06 -3.98
N LYS A 105 12.20 -5.58 -3.03
CA LYS A 105 12.58 -6.75 -2.24
C LYS A 105 11.80 -7.98 -2.72
N ALA A 106 12.46 -9.14 -2.75
CA ALA A 106 11.81 -10.39 -3.13
C ALA A 106 10.80 -10.91 -2.10
N ALA A 107 10.99 -10.57 -0.83
CA ALA A 107 10.07 -10.90 0.26
C ALA A 107 9.22 -9.69 0.63
N ILE A 108 8.05 -9.95 1.24
CA ILE A 108 7.24 -8.90 1.84
C ILE A 108 8.07 -8.24 2.94
N PRO A 109 8.34 -6.92 2.88
CA PRO A 109 9.02 -6.23 3.96
C PRO A 109 8.12 -6.27 5.20
N LEU A 110 8.69 -6.74 6.32
CA LEU A 110 8.07 -6.58 7.63
C LEU A 110 8.05 -5.07 7.92
N LEU A 111 6.86 -4.50 8.10
CA LEU A 111 6.64 -3.09 8.38
C LEU A 111 7.16 -2.70 9.76
#